data_AF-A0A354K658-F1
#
_entry.id   AF-A0A354K658-F1
#
_cell.length_a   1.000
_cell.length_b   1.000
_cell.length_c   1.000
_cell.angle_alpha   90.00
_cell.angle_beta   90.00
_cell.angle_gamma   90.00
#
_symmetry.space_group_name_H-M   'P 1'
#
loop_
_entity.id
_entity.type
_entity.pdbx_description
1 polymer ?
#
loop_
_entity_poly.entity_id
_entity_poly.type
_entity_poly.pdbx_seq_one_letter_code
_entity_poly.pdbx_strand_id
1 'polypeptide(L)'
;MDRIGAFFIFCNTLHCFADSIYKEISGKAVMTTEDQEIIAMFFARNELAVAETAQKYGALCMRTAMNILGSREDAEECVNDAYLRLWHAIPPAEPSHFQAFVLTLTRRAALDRADQRSRKKRFGDRCSAALEELAAILPAPDDVQQQVEDSAVSEAVRRFLDALPEEHRTMLLRRYWYLQSSREIAREMGITESRVRVTLMRLRQKLRAYLEKEDLL
;
A
#
# COMPACT_ATOMS: atom_id res chain seq x y z
N MET A 1 3.90 11.28 -25.14
CA MET A 1 4.13 10.50 -23.91
C MET A 1 3.10 9.39 -23.86
N ASP A 2 3.54 8.12 -23.87
CA ASP A 2 2.63 6.99 -23.77
C ASP A 2 1.93 7.03 -22.41
N ARG A 3 0.60 6.82 -22.40
CA ARG A 3 -0.24 6.77 -21.19
C ARG A 3 0.29 5.78 -20.13
N ILE A 4 1.16 4.85 -20.55
CA ILE A 4 1.82 3.84 -19.72
C ILE A 4 2.94 4.45 -18.86
N GLY A 5 3.67 5.47 -19.36
CA GLY A 5 4.77 6.12 -18.61
C GLY A 5 4.27 7.04 -17.50
N ALA A 6 3.26 7.86 -17.79
CA ALA A 6 2.58 8.68 -16.77
C ALA A 6 1.91 7.80 -15.70
N PHE A 7 1.39 6.64 -16.10
CA PHE A 7 0.83 5.65 -15.19
C PHE A 7 1.91 5.00 -14.30
N PHE A 8 3.10 4.72 -14.82
CA PHE A 8 4.21 4.13 -14.05
C PHE A 8 4.69 5.07 -12.93
N ILE A 9 4.86 6.36 -13.25
CA ILE A 9 5.23 7.35 -12.23
C ILE A 9 4.07 7.58 -11.28
N PHE A 10 2.83 7.64 -11.77
CA PHE A 10 1.65 7.76 -10.92
C PHE A 10 1.49 6.57 -9.95
N CYS A 11 1.80 5.34 -10.39
CA CYS A 11 1.82 4.15 -9.54
C CYS A 11 2.96 4.18 -8.52
N ASN A 12 4.11 4.75 -8.88
CA ASN A 12 5.26 4.91 -7.99
C ASN A 12 5.03 6.01 -6.95
N THR A 13 4.44 7.16 -7.34
CA THR A 13 4.00 8.22 -6.43
C THR A 13 2.87 7.72 -5.52
N LEU A 14 1.91 6.92 -6.04
CA LEU A 14 0.91 6.24 -5.20
C LEU A 14 1.54 5.22 -4.27
N HIS A 15 2.54 4.48 -4.74
CA HIS A 15 3.26 3.49 -3.94
C HIS A 15 4.00 4.19 -2.81
N CYS A 16 4.76 5.25 -3.08
CA CYS A 16 5.42 6.07 -2.07
C CYS A 16 4.41 6.72 -1.10
N PHE A 17 3.33 7.28 -1.62
CA PHE A 17 2.25 7.89 -0.84
C PHE A 17 1.56 6.87 0.08
N ALA A 18 1.20 5.72 -0.46
CA ALA A 18 0.49 4.69 0.28
C ALA A 18 1.44 3.90 1.21
N ASP A 19 2.71 3.71 0.84
CA ASP A 19 3.79 3.20 1.70
C ASP A 19 4.00 4.18 2.87
N SER A 20 3.93 5.49 2.61
CA SER A 20 4.02 6.53 3.65
C SER A 20 2.83 6.45 4.60
N ILE A 21 1.58 6.37 4.10
CA ILE A 21 0.39 6.14 4.92
C ILE A 21 0.57 4.89 5.79
N TYR A 22 1.05 3.81 5.19
CA TYR A 22 1.21 2.55 5.89
C TYR A 22 2.32 2.58 6.94
N LYS A 23 3.49 3.14 6.63
CA LYS A 23 4.59 3.29 7.59
C LYS A 23 4.21 4.18 8.77
N GLU A 24 3.50 5.28 8.53
CA GLU A 24 3.04 6.17 9.60
C GLU A 24 2.03 5.47 10.53
N ILE A 25 1.06 4.75 9.95
CA ILE A 25 0.03 4.07 10.74
C ILE A 25 0.59 2.81 11.42
N SER A 26 1.44 2.05 10.72
CA SER A 26 2.05 0.83 11.27
C SER A 26 3.20 1.10 12.23
N GLY A 27 3.83 2.27 12.16
CA GLY A 27 4.92 2.70 13.06
C GLY A 27 4.52 2.80 14.54
N LYS A 28 3.23 2.70 14.85
CA LYS A 28 2.67 2.67 16.21
C LYS A 28 2.35 1.25 16.70
N ALA A 29 2.47 0.22 15.86
CA ALA A 29 2.11 -1.14 16.21
C ALA A 29 3.27 -1.83 16.94
N VAL A 30 3.03 -2.40 18.13
CA VAL A 30 4.07 -3.13 18.86
C VAL A 30 4.31 -4.51 18.21
N MET A 31 5.58 -4.89 18.03
CA MET A 31 5.94 -6.24 17.58
C MET A 31 5.57 -7.31 18.59
N THR A 32 4.92 -8.37 18.12
CA THR A 32 4.51 -9.48 18.97
C THR A 32 5.69 -10.44 19.19
N THR A 33 5.67 -11.20 20.30
CA THR A 33 6.69 -12.23 20.58
C THR A 33 6.79 -13.24 19.44
N GLU A 34 5.66 -13.69 18.92
CA GLU A 34 5.60 -14.56 17.75
C GLU A 34 6.30 -13.96 16.51
N ASP A 35 6.22 -12.63 16.30
CA ASP A 35 6.91 -12.00 15.17
C ASP A 35 8.42 -12.07 15.32
N GLN A 36 8.91 -11.88 16.55
CA GLN A 36 10.34 -11.99 16.86
C GLN A 36 10.84 -13.43 16.65
N GLU A 37 10.04 -14.42 17.03
CA GLU A 37 10.35 -15.84 16.79
C GLU A 37 10.44 -16.16 15.31
N ILE A 38 9.46 -15.71 14.50
CA ILE A 38 9.48 -15.90 13.05
C ILE A 38 10.71 -15.21 12.42
N ILE A 39 11.01 -13.97 12.83
CA ILE A 39 12.21 -13.27 12.36
C ILE A 39 13.47 -14.06 12.72
N ALA A 40 13.60 -14.55 13.95
CA ALA A 40 14.73 -15.37 14.37
C ALA A 40 14.89 -16.65 13.53
N MET A 41 13.77 -17.27 13.11
CA MET A 41 13.80 -18.40 12.17
C MET A 41 14.39 -18.01 10.81
N PHE A 42 14.06 -16.83 10.26
CA PHE A 42 14.70 -16.33 9.03
C PHE A 42 16.21 -16.12 9.20
N PHE A 43 16.63 -15.51 10.31
CA PHE A 43 18.05 -15.33 10.64
C PHE A 43 18.81 -16.67 10.72
N ALA A 44 18.19 -17.68 11.32
CA ALA A 44 18.73 -19.02 11.42
C ALA A 44 18.64 -19.83 10.11
N ARG A 45 18.06 -19.28 9.03
CA ARG A 45 17.74 -20.00 7.79
C ARG A 45 16.93 -21.29 8.04
N ASN A 46 16.02 -21.24 9.01
CA ASN A 46 15.11 -22.33 9.31
C ASN A 46 13.97 -22.35 8.26
N GLU A 47 13.79 -23.49 7.61
CA GLU A 47 12.78 -23.70 6.55
C GLU A 47 11.34 -23.44 7.03
N LEU A 48 11.07 -23.57 8.33
CA LEU A 48 9.76 -23.28 8.91
C LEU A 48 9.39 -21.79 8.89
N ALA A 49 10.36 -20.87 8.73
CA ALA A 49 10.10 -19.43 8.78
C ALA A 49 9.02 -18.98 7.79
N VAL A 50 9.02 -19.55 6.58
CA VAL A 50 8.01 -19.26 5.55
C VAL A 50 6.66 -19.85 5.94
N ALA A 51 6.62 -21.06 6.49
CA ALA A 51 5.39 -21.72 6.91
C ALA A 51 4.70 -20.95 8.04
N GLU A 52 5.45 -20.53 9.06
CA GLU A 52 4.93 -19.72 10.18
C GLU A 52 4.46 -18.34 9.69
N THR A 53 5.21 -17.71 8.78
CA THR A 53 4.78 -16.46 8.14
C THR A 53 3.46 -16.64 7.38
N ALA A 54 3.34 -17.73 6.63
CA ALA A 54 2.14 -18.04 5.85
C ALA A 54 0.94 -18.35 6.75
N GLN A 55 1.14 -19.07 7.84
CA GLN A 55 0.10 -19.36 8.83
C GLN A 55 -0.45 -18.06 9.44
N LYS A 56 0.44 -17.15 9.84
CA LYS A 56 0.06 -15.92 10.52
C LYS A 56 -0.50 -14.84 9.58
N TYR A 57 0.16 -14.62 8.44
CA TYR A 57 -0.12 -13.49 7.55
C TYR A 57 -0.67 -13.85 6.18
N GLY A 58 -0.70 -15.14 5.81
CA GLY A 58 -1.06 -15.57 4.46
C GLY A 58 -2.45 -15.11 4.00
N ALA A 59 -3.45 -15.09 4.88
CA ALA A 59 -4.78 -14.57 4.55
C ALA A 59 -4.75 -13.08 4.20
N LEU A 60 -3.90 -12.30 4.86
CA LEU A 60 -3.75 -10.86 4.62
C LEU A 60 -2.91 -10.58 3.36
N CYS A 61 -1.84 -11.34 3.14
CA CYS A 61 -1.06 -11.32 1.90
C CYS A 61 -1.95 -11.62 0.70
N MET A 62 -2.72 -12.71 0.78
CA MET A 62 -3.62 -13.15 -0.27
C MET A 62 -4.69 -12.09 -0.57
N ARG A 63 -5.30 -11.51 0.47
CA ARG A 63 -6.28 -10.42 0.29
C ARG A 63 -5.66 -9.20 -0.39
N THR A 64 -4.44 -8.83 0.01
CA THR A 64 -3.71 -7.69 -0.55
C THR A 64 -3.40 -7.91 -2.03
N ALA A 65 -2.85 -9.08 -2.38
CA ALA A 65 -2.55 -9.45 -3.75
C ALA A 65 -3.84 -9.54 -4.61
N MET A 66 -4.91 -10.14 -4.09
CA MET A 66 -6.21 -10.21 -4.75
C MET A 66 -6.80 -8.83 -5.06
N ASN A 67 -6.65 -7.86 -4.16
CA ASN A 67 -7.19 -6.52 -4.37
C ASN A 67 -6.45 -5.76 -5.49
N ILE A 68 -5.19 -6.10 -5.75
CA ILE A 68 -4.38 -5.51 -6.83
C ILE A 68 -4.59 -6.24 -8.15
N LEU A 69 -4.51 -7.56 -8.13
CA LEU A 69 -4.43 -8.41 -9.31
C LEU A 69 -5.79 -8.85 -9.84
N GLY A 70 -6.81 -8.95 -8.96
CA GLY A 70 -8.16 -9.40 -9.32
C GLY A 70 -8.27 -10.87 -9.75
N SER A 71 -7.21 -11.65 -9.62
CA SER A 71 -7.12 -13.05 -10.04
C SER A 71 -6.52 -13.90 -8.93
N ARG A 72 -7.18 -15.02 -8.62
CA ARG A 72 -6.77 -15.93 -7.54
C ARG A 72 -5.43 -16.59 -7.81
N GLU A 73 -5.27 -17.16 -8.99
CA GLU A 73 -4.04 -17.82 -9.42
C GLU A 73 -2.85 -16.86 -9.35
N ASP A 74 -3.04 -15.63 -9.82
CA ASP A 74 -2.00 -14.61 -9.78
C ASP A 74 -1.67 -14.13 -8.37
N ALA A 75 -2.69 -14.06 -7.51
CA ALA A 75 -2.48 -13.70 -6.12
C ALA A 75 -1.73 -14.80 -5.36
N GLU A 76 -2.03 -16.08 -5.61
CA GLU A 76 -1.31 -17.22 -5.03
C GLU A 76 0.17 -17.22 -5.46
N GLU A 77 0.44 -17.03 -6.76
CA GLU A 77 1.81 -16.92 -7.27
C GLU A 77 2.55 -15.71 -6.68
N CYS A 78 1.87 -14.55 -6.63
CA CYS A 78 2.42 -13.34 -6.04
C CYS A 78 2.79 -13.50 -4.55
N VAL A 79 1.98 -14.21 -3.77
CA VAL A 79 2.26 -14.47 -2.35
C VAL A 79 3.49 -15.37 -2.21
N ASN A 80 3.64 -16.39 -3.06
CA ASN A 80 4.82 -17.24 -3.08
C ASN A 80 6.09 -16.45 -3.44
N ASP A 81 6.01 -15.58 -4.46
CA ASP A 81 7.12 -14.68 -4.82
C ASP A 81 7.48 -13.75 -3.65
N ALA A 82 6.49 -13.25 -2.93
CA ALA A 82 6.71 -12.38 -1.77
C ALA A 82 7.43 -13.11 -0.65
N TYR A 83 7.11 -14.39 -0.39
CA TYR A 83 7.84 -15.20 0.59
C TYR A 83 9.27 -15.51 0.16
N LEU A 84 9.50 -15.75 -1.14
CA LEU A 84 10.85 -15.91 -1.66
C LEU A 84 11.68 -14.61 -1.50
N ARG A 85 11.08 -13.46 -1.80
CA ARG A 85 11.70 -12.15 -1.55
C ARG A 85 11.98 -11.92 -0.06
N LEU A 86 11.05 -12.31 0.81
CA LEU A 86 11.21 -12.22 2.25
C LEU A 86 12.37 -13.08 2.75
N TRP A 87 12.45 -14.33 2.27
CA TRP A 87 13.56 -15.23 2.53
C TRP A 87 14.90 -14.61 2.15
N HIS A 88 15.01 -13.98 0.98
CA HIS A 88 16.26 -13.34 0.58
C HIS A 88 16.55 -12.03 1.31
N ALA A 89 15.52 -11.31 1.77
CA ALA A 89 15.68 -10.01 2.43
C ALA A 89 16.17 -10.13 3.89
N ILE A 90 15.84 -11.23 4.58
CA ILE A 90 16.19 -11.46 5.98
C ILE A 90 17.10 -12.69 6.08
N PRO A 91 18.35 -12.56 6.56
CA PRO A 91 19.14 -11.33 6.80
C PRO A 91 19.61 -10.63 5.50
N PRO A 92 20.00 -9.34 5.54
CA PRO A 92 20.33 -8.55 6.74
C PRO A 92 19.21 -7.65 7.27
N ALA A 93 18.04 -7.59 6.64
CA ALA A 93 16.95 -6.76 7.14
C ALA A 93 16.47 -7.26 8.52
N GLU A 94 16.32 -6.34 9.47
CA GLU A 94 15.73 -6.60 10.78
C GLU A 94 14.50 -5.71 10.94
N PRO A 95 13.33 -6.16 10.44
CA PRO A 95 12.16 -5.30 10.37
C PRO A 95 11.62 -5.02 11.77
N SER A 96 11.53 -3.73 12.11
CA SER A 96 10.91 -3.28 13.36
C SER A 96 9.40 -3.53 13.42
N HIS A 97 8.77 -3.84 12.27
CA HIS A 97 7.37 -4.19 12.12
C HIS A 97 7.23 -5.30 11.07
N PHE A 98 7.22 -6.56 11.50
CA PHE A 98 7.25 -7.74 10.65
C PHE A 98 6.04 -7.83 9.71
N GLN A 99 4.81 -7.71 10.23
CA GLN A 99 3.61 -7.66 9.39
C GLN A 99 3.75 -6.63 8.27
N ALA A 100 4.24 -5.43 8.61
CA ALA A 100 4.38 -4.35 7.66
C ALA A 100 5.41 -4.64 6.57
N PHE A 101 6.52 -5.26 6.97
CA PHE A 101 7.55 -5.69 6.05
C PHE A 101 7.02 -6.74 5.06
N VAL A 102 6.34 -7.78 5.57
CA VAL A 102 5.75 -8.85 4.75
C VAL A 102 4.74 -8.29 3.74
N LEU A 103 3.78 -7.48 4.20
CA LEU A 103 2.75 -6.93 3.31
C LEU A 103 3.31 -5.95 2.29
N THR A 104 4.37 -5.20 2.64
CA THR A 104 5.05 -4.32 1.68
C THR A 104 5.68 -5.14 0.56
N LEU A 105 6.34 -6.27 0.88
CA LEU A 105 6.89 -7.18 -0.13
C LEU A 105 5.79 -7.81 -0.99
N THR A 106 4.68 -8.25 -0.38
CA THR A 106 3.53 -8.77 -1.14
C THR A 106 2.94 -7.72 -2.06
N ARG A 107 2.73 -6.50 -1.57
CA ARG A 107 2.18 -5.40 -2.36
C ARG A 107 3.08 -5.03 -3.53
N ARG A 108 4.40 -4.97 -3.31
CA ARG A 108 5.39 -4.74 -4.37
C ARG A 108 5.36 -5.83 -5.43
N ALA A 109 5.39 -7.10 -5.03
CA ALA A 109 5.30 -8.21 -5.96
C ALA A 109 3.99 -8.15 -6.79
N ALA A 110 2.87 -7.80 -6.16
CA ALA A 110 1.59 -7.68 -6.84
C ALA A 110 1.58 -6.51 -7.85
N LEU A 111 2.15 -5.37 -7.49
CA LEU A 111 2.30 -4.22 -8.40
C LEU A 111 3.25 -4.54 -9.56
N ASP A 112 4.40 -5.16 -9.30
CA ASP A 112 5.34 -5.57 -10.34
C ASP A 112 4.65 -6.49 -11.37
N ARG A 113 3.89 -7.47 -10.88
CA ARG A 113 3.13 -8.39 -11.72
C ARG A 113 2.01 -7.69 -12.49
N ALA A 114 1.29 -6.78 -11.84
CA ALA A 114 0.26 -5.98 -12.47
C ALA A 114 0.83 -5.08 -13.57
N ASP A 115 2.04 -4.52 -13.37
CA ASP A 115 2.72 -3.69 -14.36
C ASP A 115 3.19 -4.49 -15.59
N GLN A 116 3.80 -5.66 -15.37
CA GLN A 116 4.14 -6.57 -16.47
C GLN A 116 2.91 -6.93 -17.34
N ARG A 117 1.71 -6.93 -16.73
CA ARG A 117 0.43 -7.11 -17.40
C ARG A 117 -0.22 -5.82 -17.91
N SER A 118 0.10 -4.65 -17.38
CA SER A 118 -0.43 -3.36 -17.81
C SER A 118 0.04 -3.00 -19.23
N ARG A 119 1.27 -3.41 -19.57
CA ARG A 119 1.79 -3.45 -20.95
C ARG A 119 0.92 -4.31 -21.89
N LYS A 120 0.02 -5.13 -21.32
CA LYS A 120 -1.01 -5.97 -21.95
C LYS A 120 -2.46 -5.61 -21.52
N LYS A 121 -2.70 -4.44 -20.87
CA LYS A 121 -4.00 -3.85 -20.44
C LYS A 121 -4.77 -4.47 -19.25
N ARG A 122 -4.15 -4.91 -18.14
CA ARG A 122 -4.93 -5.40 -16.96
C ARG A 122 -4.35 -5.02 -15.59
N PHE A 123 -4.99 -4.05 -14.92
CA PHE A 123 -5.05 -3.95 -13.45
C PHE A 123 -6.40 -4.48 -12.97
N GLY A 124 -6.49 -4.95 -11.72
CA GLY A 124 -7.78 -5.26 -11.12
C GLY A 124 -8.61 -3.98 -10.92
N ASP A 125 -9.93 -4.08 -11.10
CA ASP A 125 -10.87 -2.94 -11.07
C ASP A 125 -10.71 -2.05 -9.81
N ARG A 126 -10.39 -2.67 -8.67
CA ARG A 126 -10.21 -1.96 -7.39
C ARG A 126 -8.98 -1.05 -7.40
N CYS A 127 -7.87 -1.55 -7.93
CA CYS A 127 -6.61 -0.79 -8.04
C CYS A 127 -6.80 0.36 -9.02
N SER A 128 -7.37 0.10 -10.19
CA SER A 128 -7.68 1.12 -11.20
C SER A 128 -8.55 2.24 -10.63
N ALA A 129 -9.63 1.91 -9.91
CA ALA A 129 -10.51 2.91 -9.32
C ALA A 129 -9.81 3.77 -8.23
N ALA A 130 -8.97 3.16 -7.40
CA ALA A 130 -8.22 3.91 -6.38
C ALA A 130 -7.16 4.84 -7.00
N LEU A 131 -6.53 4.41 -8.10
CA LEU A 131 -5.59 5.22 -8.87
C LEU A 131 -6.30 6.44 -9.47
N GLU A 132 -7.44 6.24 -10.15
CA GLU A 132 -8.22 7.33 -10.74
C GLU A 132 -8.66 8.37 -9.69
N GLU A 133 -9.05 7.93 -8.49
CA GLU A 133 -9.44 8.83 -7.40
C GLU A 133 -8.32 9.75 -6.93
N LEU A 134 -7.08 9.23 -6.87
CA LEU A 134 -5.91 10.00 -6.44
C LEU A 134 -5.33 10.84 -7.58
N ALA A 135 -5.48 10.40 -8.85
CA ALA A 135 -4.99 11.12 -10.02
C ALA A 135 -5.71 12.45 -10.20
N ALA A 136 -6.92 12.57 -9.68
CA ALA A 136 -7.67 13.82 -9.64
C ALA A 136 -7.14 14.85 -8.60
N ILE A 137 -6.19 14.45 -7.75
CA ILE A 137 -5.70 15.24 -6.62
C ILE A 137 -4.22 15.55 -6.74
N LEU A 138 -3.42 14.54 -7.12
CA LEU A 138 -1.97 14.64 -7.15
C LEU A 138 -1.49 15.26 -8.47
N PRO A 139 -0.36 15.98 -8.47
CA PRO A 139 0.19 16.54 -9.68
C PRO A 139 0.57 15.41 -10.65
N ALA A 140 0.41 15.67 -11.95
CA ALA A 140 0.86 14.73 -12.97
C ALA A 140 2.39 14.69 -12.96
N PRO A 141 2.99 13.51 -13.11
CA PRO A 141 4.43 13.42 -13.06
C PRO A 141 5.12 13.89 -14.35
N ASP A 142 6.02 14.88 -14.23
CA ASP A 142 6.93 15.37 -15.27
C ASP A 142 8.40 15.32 -14.79
N ASP A 143 9.15 14.35 -15.32
CA ASP A 143 10.62 14.17 -15.35
C ASP A 143 11.49 14.49 -14.09
N VAL A 144 12.80 14.26 -14.17
CA VAL A 144 13.84 14.20 -13.11
C VAL A 144 13.72 15.17 -11.90
N GLN A 145 13.08 16.33 -12.03
CA GLN A 145 12.73 17.24 -10.92
C GLN A 145 11.87 16.54 -9.82
N GLN A 146 11.19 15.45 -10.21
CA GLN A 146 10.25 14.67 -9.42
C GLN A 146 10.83 14.01 -8.16
N GLN A 147 12.11 13.61 -8.07
CA GLN A 147 12.58 12.92 -6.85
C GLN A 147 12.56 13.83 -5.62
N VAL A 148 12.80 15.13 -5.82
CA VAL A 148 12.76 16.14 -4.76
C VAL A 148 11.31 16.54 -4.47
N GLU A 149 10.48 16.70 -5.51
CA GLU A 149 9.06 17.01 -5.39
C GLU A 149 8.27 15.84 -4.76
N ASP A 150 8.59 14.59 -5.10
CA ASP A 150 8.05 13.37 -4.50
C ASP A 150 8.37 13.34 -3.00
N SER A 151 9.56 13.79 -2.59
CA SER A 151 9.93 13.92 -1.18
C SER A 151 9.11 15.01 -0.48
N ALA A 152 8.97 16.19 -1.08
CA ALA A 152 8.21 17.31 -0.52
C ALA A 152 6.70 17.00 -0.43
N VAL A 153 6.12 16.43 -1.48
CA VAL A 153 4.74 15.94 -1.52
C VAL A 153 4.54 14.83 -0.50
N SER A 154 5.45 13.86 -0.41
CA SER A 154 5.36 12.78 0.59
C SER A 154 5.40 13.32 2.01
N GLU A 155 6.22 14.33 2.28
CA GLU A 155 6.29 14.98 3.58
C GLU A 155 5.04 15.81 3.89
N ALA A 156 4.53 16.59 2.93
CA ALA A 156 3.28 17.32 3.06
C ALA A 156 2.10 16.38 3.35
N VAL A 157 2.03 15.27 2.62
CA VAL A 157 1.04 14.21 2.85
C VAL A 157 1.17 13.63 4.25
N ARG A 158 2.39 13.31 4.71
CA ARG A 158 2.62 12.81 6.07
C ARG A 158 2.07 13.80 7.10
N ARG A 159 2.44 15.09 7.00
CA ARG A 159 1.94 16.15 7.88
C ARG A 159 0.41 16.27 7.84
N PHE A 160 -0.19 16.16 6.66
CA PHE A 160 -1.65 16.13 6.51
C PHE A 160 -2.27 14.95 7.24
N LEU A 161 -1.73 13.74 7.07
CA LEU A 161 -2.21 12.52 7.74
C LEU A 161 -2.07 12.62 9.26
N ASP A 162 -0.96 13.17 9.75
CA ASP A 162 -0.70 13.33 11.19
C ASP A 162 -1.72 14.23 11.88
N ALA A 163 -2.21 15.25 11.17
CA ALA A 163 -3.26 16.13 11.64
C ALA A 163 -4.67 15.50 11.62
N LEU A 164 -4.85 14.33 10.98
CA LEU A 164 -6.15 13.68 10.90
C LEU A 164 -6.46 12.81 12.15
N PRO A 165 -7.75 12.74 12.55
CA PRO A 165 -8.22 11.72 13.48
C PRO A 165 -7.87 10.30 12.99
N GLU A 166 -7.61 9.40 13.93
CA GLU A 166 -7.24 8.01 13.66
C GLU A 166 -8.24 7.27 12.76
N GLU A 167 -9.55 7.51 12.95
CA GLU A 167 -10.61 6.95 12.12
C GLU A 167 -10.41 7.32 10.63
N HIS A 168 -10.08 8.58 10.35
CA HIS A 168 -9.88 9.07 8.98
C HIS A 168 -8.61 8.52 8.35
N ARG A 169 -7.51 8.46 9.12
CA ARG A 169 -6.26 7.81 8.67
C ARG A 169 -6.49 6.35 8.31
N THR A 170 -7.20 5.62 9.17
CA THR A 170 -7.56 4.22 8.94
C THR A 170 -8.39 4.07 7.67
N MET A 171 -9.35 4.96 7.43
CA MET A 171 -10.17 4.92 6.22
C MET A 171 -9.35 5.13 4.94
N LEU A 172 -8.41 6.08 4.95
CA LEU A 172 -7.48 6.33 3.84
C LEU A 172 -6.56 5.13 3.60
N LEU A 173 -5.99 4.55 4.66
CA LEU A 173 -5.17 3.35 4.58
C LEU A 173 -5.93 2.20 3.94
N ARG A 174 -7.14 1.94 4.44
CA ARG A 174 -7.99 0.88 3.91
C ARG A 174 -8.34 1.08 2.44
N ARG A 175 -8.61 2.33 2.02
CA ARG A 175 -8.95 2.64 0.63
C ARG A 175 -7.76 2.56 -0.31
N TYR A 176 -6.61 3.14 0.07
CA TYR A 176 -5.50 3.41 -0.85
C TYR A 176 -4.32 2.45 -0.69
N TRP A 177 -4.11 1.90 0.50
CA TRP A 177 -3.08 0.87 0.71
C TRP A 177 -3.62 -0.53 0.49
N TYR A 178 -4.68 -0.89 1.21
CA TYR A 178 -5.31 -2.20 1.14
C TYR A 178 -6.28 -2.34 -0.05
N LEU A 179 -6.58 -1.25 -0.77
CA LEU A 179 -7.48 -1.24 -1.93
C LEU A 179 -8.86 -1.85 -1.65
N GLN A 180 -9.38 -1.64 -0.45
CA GLN A 180 -10.70 -2.11 -0.05
C GLN A 180 -11.78 -1.26 -0.73
N SER A 181 -12.92 -1.90 -1.03
CA SER A 181 -14.14 -1.22 -1.45
C SER A 181 -14.77 -0.46 -0.29
N SER A 182 -15.55 0.59 -0.58
CA SER A 182 -16.27 1.34 0.47
C SER A 182 -17.16 0.44 1.34
N ARG A 183 -17.71 -0.64 0.77
CA ARG A 183 -18.50 -1.64 1.47
C ARG A 183 -17.68 -2.46 2.47
N GLU A 184 -16.48 -2.90 2.09
CA GLU A 184 -15.58 -3.65 2.99
C GLU A 184 -15.09 -2.76 4.13
N ILE A 185 -14.72 -1.52 3.82
CA ILE A 185 -14.32 -0.51 4.81
C ILE A 185 -15.46 -0.29 5.82
N ALA A 186 -16.67 -0.09 5.33
CA ALA A 186 -17.87 0.09 6.16
C ALA A 186 -18.09 -1.09 7.11
N ARG A 187 -18.01 -2.31 6.59
CA ARG A 187 -18.13 -3.53 7.40
C ARG A 187 -17.06 -3.62 8.47
N GLU A 188 -15.80 -3.34 8.13
CA GLU A 188 -14.66 -3.49 9.04
C GLU A 188 -14.55 -2.35 10.06
N MET A 189 -15.11 -1.18 9.75
CA MET A 189 -15.15 -0.03 10.66
C MET A 189 -16.49 0.11 11.42
N GLY A 190 -17.48 -0.76 11.17
CA GLY A 190 -18.78 -0.71 11.84
C GLY A 190 -19.62 0.53 11.50
N ILE A 191 -19.48 1.07 10.28
CA ILE A 191 -20.18 2.28 9.81
C ILE A 191 -20.90 2.03 8.49
N THR A 192 -21.70 2.98 8.01
CA THR A 192 -22.41 2.85 6.73
C THR A 192 -21.49 3.09 5.54
N GLU A 193 -21.75 2.41 4.43
CA GLU A 193 -21.02 2.62 3.17
C GLU A 193 -21.13 4.08 2.68
N SER A 194 -22.29 4.71 2.87
CA SER A 194 -22.48 6.12 2.56
C SER A 194 -21.54 7.03 3.36
N ARG A 195 -21.40 6.77 4.67
CA ARG A 195 -20.45 7.52 5.53
C ARG A 195 -19.02 7.37 5.02
N VAL A 196 -18.60 6.17 4.62
CA VAL A 196 -17.27 5.94 4.05
C VAL A 196 -17.05 6.77 2.80
N ARG A 197 -17.97 6.69 1.82
CA ARG A 197 -17.84 7.42 0.55
C ARG A 197 -17.76 8.94 0.76
N VAL A 198 -18.65 9.50 1.57
CA VAL A 198 -18.69 10.94 1.87
C VAL A 198 -17.42 11.37 2.61
N THR A 199 -16.94 10.57 3.55
CA THR A 199 -15.74 10.89 4.33
C THR A 199 -14.50 10.87 3.44
N LEU A 200 -14.31 9.81 2.63
CA LEU A 200 -13.20 9.72 1.68
C LEU A 200 -13.20 10.88 0.68
N MET A 201 -14.37 11.24 0.12
CA MET A 201 -14.49 12.40 -0.76
C MET A 201 -14.02 13.70 -0.09
N ARG A 202 -14.48 13.96 1.15
CA ARG A 202 -14.09 15.15 1.91
C ARG A 202 -12.61 15.15 2.26
N LEU A 203 -12.04 14.00 2.60
CA LEU A 203 -10.60 13.87 2.89
C LEU A 203 -9.77 14.16 1.64
N ARG A 204 -10.17 13.67 0.47
CA ARG A 204 -9.54 14.00 -0.82
C ARG A 204 -9.56 15.49 -1.12
N GLN A 205 -10.71 16.15 -0.92
CA GLN A 205 -10.84 17.60 -1.11
C GLN A 205 -9.95 18.38 -0.14
N LYS A 206 -9.88 17.96 1.13
CA LYS A 206 -8.99 18.57 2.12
C LYS A 206 -7.52 18.38 1.79
N LEU A 207 -7.13 17.20 1.31
CA LEU A 207 -5.76 16.92 0.88
C LEU A 207 -5.37 17.84 -0.29
N ARG A 208 -6.24 17.95 -1.30
CA ARG A 208 -6.01 18.86 -2.43
C ARG A 208 -5.78 20.30 -1.98
N ALA A 209 -6.70 20.84 -1.18
CA ALA A 209 -6.59 22.21 -0.68
C ALA A 209 -5.35 22.41 0.21
N TYR A 210 -4.92 21.37 0.93
CA TYR A 210 -3.70 21.40 1.72
C TYR A 210 -2.44 21.47 0.82
N LEU A 211 -2.38 20.67 -0.25
CA LEU A 211 -1.26 20.70 -1.19
C LEU A 211 -1.21 22.00 -2.00
N GLU A 212 -2.36 22.55 -2.42
CA GLU A 212 -2.46 23.87 -3.08
C GLU A 212 -1.90 24.98 -2.16
N LYS A 213 -2.14 24.90 -0.85
CA LYS A 213 -1.63 25.88 0.13
C LYS A 213 -0.11 25.78 0.35
N GLU A 214 0.47 24.61 0.17
CA GLU A 214 1.91 24.37 0.30
C GLU A 214 2.66 24.63 -1.01
N ASP A 215 1.99 25.17 -2.04
CA ASP A 215 2.53 25.42 -3.39
C ASP A 215 3.07 24.13 -4.07
N LEU A 216 2.40 22.99 -3.81
CA LEU A 216 2.77 21.67 -4.33
C LEU A 216 1.84 21.14 -5.45
N LEU A 217 0.94 21.99 -5.96
CA LEU A 217 -0.02 21.70 -7.04
C LEU A 217 -0.06 22.81 -8.09
#